data_AF-A0A353GSQ6-F1
#
_entry.id   AF-A0A353GSQ6-F1
#
_cell.length_a   1.000
_cell.length_b   1.000
_cell.length_c   1.000
_cell.angle_alpha   90.00
_cell.angle_beta   90.00
_cell.angle_gamma   90.00
#
_symmetry.space_group_name_H-M   'P 1'
#
loop_
_entity.id
_entity.type
_entity.pdbx_description
1 polymer ?
#
loop_
_entity_poly.entity_id
_entity_poly.type
_entity_poly.pdbx_seq_one_letter_code
_entity_poly.pdbx_strand_id
1 'polypeptide(L)'
;MTLEIPFNMYPDVPAQVTIQTGVSIRTFKCGPADQYRLEFDEFVKAVRNDAATPILSVDAVSNMKVLDALFQSVHSGQWENV
;
A
#
# COMPACT_ATOMS: atom_id res chain seq x y z
N MET A 1 5.43 -3.28 -13.32
CA MET A 1 4.15 -3.88 -12.90
C MET A 1 3.10 -2.80 -12.98
N THR A 2 1.91 -3.13 -13.46
CA THR A 2 0.80 -2.19 -13.61
C THR A 2 -0.44 -2.80 -12.98
N LEU A 3 -1.12 -2.02 -12.15
CA LEU A 3 -2.47 -2.27 -11.66
C LEU A 3 -3.42 -1.41 -12.48
N GLU A 4 -4.45 -2.00 -13.07
CA GLU A 4 -5.40 -1.27 -13.92
C GLU A 4 -6.18 -0.22 -13.12
N ILE A 5 -6.60 -0.58 -11.91
CA ILE A 5 -7.20 0.33 -10.93
C ILE A 5 -6.33 0.25 -9.66
N PRO A 6 -5.40 1.21 -9.46
CA PRO A 6 -4.41 1.13 -8.39
C PRO A 6 -4.96 1.54 -7.01
N PHE A 7 -6.01 2.36 -6.98
CA PHE A 7 -6.62 2.88 -5.75
C PHE A 7 -8.14 2.78 -5.85
N ASN A 8 -8.81 2.54 -4.73
CA ASN A 8 -10.28 2.40 -4.65
C ASN A 8 -10.82 1.32 -5.60
N MET A 9 -10.20 0.13 -5.58
CA MET A 9 -10.68 -1.04 -6.33
C MET A 9 -12.09 -1.44 -5.89
N TYR A 10 -12.91 -1.93 -6.83
CA TYR A 10 -14.22 -2.46 -6.49
C TYR A 10 -14.10 -3.68 -5.55
N PRO A 11 -14.94 -3.76 -4.50
CA PRO A 11 -14.80 -4.80 -3.46
C PRO A 11 -15.17 -6.21 -3.96
N ASP A 12 -15.94 -6.31 -5.05
CA ASP A 12 -16.53 -7.53 -5.60
C ASP A 12 -15.95 -7.95 -6.96
N VAL A 13 -15.01 -7.18 -7.51
CA VAL A 13 -14.36 -7.45 -8.79
C VAL A 13 -12.88 -7.80 -8.56
N PRO A 14 -12.36 -8.92 -9.11
CA PRO A 14 -10.93 -9.21 -9.06
C PRO A 14 -10.11 -8.12 -9.76
N ALA A 15 -9.05 -7.64 -9.10
CA ALA A 15 -8.10 -6.69 -9.68
C ALA A 15 -7.26 -7.37 -10.76
N GLN A 16 -7.00 -6.64 -11.85
CA GLN A 16 -6.13 -7.09 -12.93
C GLN A 16 -4.73 -6.52 -12.75
N VAL A 17 -3.75 -7.42 -12.68
CA VAL A 17 -2.33 -7.09 -12.52
C VAL A 17 -1.57 -7.56 -13.73
N THR A 18 -0.83 -6.64 -14.35
CA THR A 18 0.07 -6.94 -15.47
C THR A 18 1.51 -6.77 -15.03
N ILE A 19 2.33 -7.81 -15.21
CA ILE A 19 3.76 -7.78 -14.97
C ILE A 19 4.45 -7.93 -16.31
N GLN A 20 5.13 -6.86 -16.73
CA GLN A 20 6.02 -6.86 -17.88
C GLN A 20 7.47 -6.88 -17.42
N THR A 21 8.24 -7.75 -18.04
CA THR A 21 9.69 -7.88 -17.91
C THR A 21 10.33 -7.71 -19.29
N GLY A 22 11.66 -7.68 -19.38
CA GLY A 22 12.36 -7.63 -20.67
C GLY A 22 12.13 -8.85 -21.57
N VAL A 23 11.59 -9.95 -21.03
CA VAL A 23 11.43 -11.24 -21.74
C VAL A 23 9.98 -11.70 -21.88
N SER A 24 9.06 -11.19 -21.05
CA SER A 24 7.66 -11.63 -21.08
C SER A 24 6.70 -10.62 -20.46
N ILE A 25 5.44 -10.72 -20.88
CA ILE A 25 4.29 -10.04 -20.27
C ILE A 25 3.37 -11.12 -19.72
N ARG A 26 2.94 -10.97 -18.47
CA ARG A 26 1.91 -11.82 -17.86
C ARG A 26 0.84 -10.96 -17.21
N THR A 27 -0.42 -11.40 -17.36
CA THR A 27 -1.57 -10.78 -16.71
C THR A 27 -2.27 -11.83 -15.86
N PHE A 28 -2.59 -11.48 -14.62
CA PHE A 28 -3.32 -12.34 -13.70
C PHE A 28 -4.33 -11.52 -12.91
N LYS A 29 -5.29 -12.23 -12.29
CA LYS A 29 -6.31 -11.63 -11.43
C LYS A 29 -6.03 -11.95 -9.96
N CYS A 30 -6.28 -11.00 -9.06
CA CYS A 30 -6.23 -11.19 -7.62
C CYS A 30 -7.49 -10.63 -6.95
N GLY A 31 -7.89 -11.19 -5.81
CA GLY A 31 -9.16 -10.84 -5.14
C GLY A 31 -10.36 -11.68 -5.63
N PRO A 32 -11.60 -11.17 -5.51
CA PRO A 32 -11.97 -9.82 -5.07
C PRO A 32 -11.64 -9.57 -3.59
N ALA A 33 -11.42 -8.31 -3.22
CA ALA A 33 -11.11 -7.93 -1.85
C ALA A 33 -11.72 -6.56 -1.52
N ASP A 34 -12.62 -6.54 -0.54
CA ASP A 34 -13.12 -5.29 0.05
C ASP A 34 -12.06 -4.73 1.00
N GLN A 35 -11.09 -4.01 0.44
CA GLN A 35 -9.90 -3.54 1.16
C GLN A 35 -10.25 -2.70 2.39
N TYR A 36 -11.29 -1.86 2.31
CA TYR A 36 -11.70 -1.00 3.41
C TYR A 36 -12.39 -1.81 4.51
N ARG A 37 -13.27 -2.74 4.15
CA ARG A 37 -13.85 -3.65 5.13
C ARG A 37 -12.79 -4.49 5.84
N LEU A 38 -11.84 -5.05 5.09
CA LEU A 38 -10.74 -5.85 5.66
C LEU A 38 -9.90 -5.03 6.64
N GLU A 39 -9.58 -3.77 6.30
CA GLU A 39 -8.87 -2.85 7.19
C GLU A 39 -9.63 -2.63 8.51
N PHE A 40 -10.93 -2.31 8.44
CA PHE A 40 -11.74 -2.10 9.63
C PHE A 40 -11.96 -3.37 10.45
N ASP A 41 -12.16 -4.52 9.80
CA ASP A 41 -12.35 -5.81 10.46
C ASP A 41 -11.11 -6.17 11.29
N GLU A 42 -9.91 -6.00 10.74
CA GLU A 42 -8.67 -6.26 11.49
C GLU A 42 -8.41 -5.23 12.59
N PHE A 43 -8.73 -3.95 12.36
CA PHE A 43 -8.66 -2.93 13.41
C PHE A 43 -9.59 -3.27 14.59
N VAL A 44 -10.85 -3.63 14.33
CA VAL A 44 -11.81 -4.01 15.37
C VAL A 44 -11.35 -5.26 16.12
N LYS A 45 -10.76 -6.25 15.43
CA LYS A 45 -10.18 -7.43 16.08
C LYS A 45 -9.02 -7.05 17.01
N ALA A 46 -8.12 -6.17 16.58
CA ALA A 46 -7.00 -5.71 17.42
C ALA A 46 -7.50 -5.02 18.70
N VAL A 47 -8.46 -4.10 18.57
CA VAL A 47 -9.06 -3.39 19.71
C VAL A 47 -9.76 -4.34 20.69
N ARG A 48 -10.56 -5.29 20.18
CA ARG A 48 -11.30 -6.24 21.03
C ARG A 48 -10.40 -7.20 21.81
N ASN A 49 -9.23 -7.50 21.25
CA ASN A 49 -8.30 -8.48 21.83
C ASN A 49 -7.14 -7.83 22.58
N ASP A 50 -7.15 -6.51 22.79
CA ASP A 50 -6.04 -5.74 23.36
C ASP A 50 -4.69 -6.07 22.69
N ALA A 51 -4.72 -6.19 21.36
CA ALA A 51 -3.60 -6.56 20.53
C ALA A 51 -3.13 -5.39 19.67
N ALA A 52 -1.89 -5.47 19.18
CA ALA A 52 -1.38 -4.51 18.22
C ALA A 52 -2.19 -4.57 16.91
N THR A 53 -2.39 -3.42 16.27
CA THR A 53 -2.96 -3.34 14.92
C THR A 53 -2.00 -3.98 13.90
N PRO A 54 -2.51 -4.48 12.75
CA PRO A 54 -1.67 -5.08 11.72
C PRO A 54 -0.57 -4.14 11.19
N ILE A 55 -0.86 -2.84 11.19
CA ILE A 55 0.09 -1.78 10.86
C ILE A 55 0.34 -0.97 12.13
N LEU A 56 1.60 -0.82 12.53
CA LEU A 56 1.95 -0.09 13.73
C LEU A 56 2.00 1.41 13.45
N SER A 57 1.74 2.23 14.47
CA SER A 57 1.80 3.70 14.33
C SER A 57 3.19 4.21 13.93
N VAL A 58 4.26 3.49 14.31
CA VAL A 58 5.63 3.79 13.89
C VAL A 58 5.83 3.70 12.38
N ASP A 59 5.08 2.82 11.69
CA ASP A 59 5.14 2.70 10.23
C ASP A 59 4.56 3.95 9.57
N ALA A 60 3.45 4.50 10.12
CA ALA A 60 2.88 5.75 9.64
C ALA A 60 3.85 6.94 9.82
N VAL A 61 4.52 7.02 10.97
CA VAL A 61 5.56 8.05 11.20
C VAL A 61 6.72 7.88 10.23
N SER A 62 7.15 6.64 9.98
CA SER A 62 8.25 6.34 9.05
C SER A 62 7.89 6.71 7.61
N ASN A 63 6.65 6.45 7.19
CA ASN A 63 6.14 6.90 5.89
C ASN A 63 6.20 8.43 5.75
N MET A 64 5.82 9.16 6.80
CA MET A 64 5.89 10.63 6.78
C MET A 64 7.33 11.14 6.69
N LYS A 65 8.29 10.51 7.41
CA LYS A 65 9.71 10.87 7.30
C LYS A 65 10.26 10.69 5.88
N VAL A 66 9.83 9.62 5.19
CA VAL A 66 10.20 9.40 3.78
C VAL A 66 9.66 10.53 2.90
N LEU A 67 8.42 10.97 3.13
CA LEU A 67 7.85 12.11 2.41
C LEU A 67 8.59 13.42 2.72
N ASP A 68 8.96 13.66 3.98
CA ASP A 68 9.74 14.83 4.37
C ASP A 68 11.10 14.85 3.66
N ALA A 69 11.83 13.73 3.66
CA ALA A 69 13.10 13.59 2.94
C ALA A 69 12.92 13.79 1.43
N LEU A 70 11.82 13.30 0.85
CA LEU A 70 11.49 13.52 -0.56
C LEU A 70 11.33 15.02 -0.84
N PHE A 71 10.59 15.76 -0.02
CA PHE A 71 10.45 17.21 -0.19
C PHE A 71 11.80 17.94 -0.02
N GLN A 72 12.62 17.53 0.94
CA GLN A 72 13.95 18.13 1.11
C GLN A 72 14.88 17.86 -0.07
N SER A 73 14.81 16.68 -0.68
CA SER A 73 15.62 16.33 -1.85
C SER A 73 15.35 17.25 -3.05
N VAL A 74 14.12 17.75 -3.18
CA VAL A 74 13.77 18.72 -4.23
C VAL A 74 14.46 20.07 -3.99
N HIS A 75 14.58 20.48 -2.72
CA HIS A 75 15.23 21.74 -2.36
C HIS A 75 16.75 21.65 -2.44
N SER A 76 17.34 20.53 -2.03
CA SER A 76 18.80 20.34 -2.04
C SER A 76 19.34 19.87 -3.39
N GLY A 77 18.53 19.23 -4.21
CA GLY A 77 18.95 18.57 -5.45
C GLY A 77 19.84 17.35 -5.21
N GLN A 78 19.83 16.78 -4.00
CA GLN A 78 20.66 15.64 -3.58
C GLN A 78 19.82 14.57 -2.88
N TRP A 79 20.43 13.40 -2.64
CA TRP A 79 19.82 12.37 -1.79
C TRP A 79 19.79 12.83 -0.33
N GLU A 80 18.64 12.71 0.31
CA GLU A 80 18.44 13.02 1.72
C GLU A 80 18.27 11.75 2.55
N ASN A 81 18.72 11.78 3.81
CA ASN A 81 18.51 10.68 4.74
C ASN A 81 17.09 10.70 5.31
N VAL A 82 16.59 9.51 5.67
CA VAL A 82 15.30 9.28 6.34
C VAL A 82 15.52 8.94 7.81
#